data_AF-A0A0M8MRM8-F1
#
_entry.id   AF-A0A0M8MRM8-F1
#
_cell.length_a   1.000
_cell.length_b   1.000
_cell.length_c   1.000
_cell.angle_alpha   90.00
_cell.angle_beta   90.00
_cell.angle_gamma   90.00
#
_symmetry.space_group_name_H-M   'P 1'
#
loop_
_entity.id
_entity.type
_entity.pdbx_description
1 polymer ?
#
loop_
_entity_poly.entity_id
_entity_poly.type
_entity_poly.pdbx_seq_one_letter_code
_entity_poly.pdbx_strand_id
1 'polypeptide(L)'
;MVGSEAVDACGVQCAPSYGYLGGAITQDSGGFQLDEAEFLPFLSKGYIMTVPDKEGPLLAFAAGRMEGYMTIDSARATINFEPLGLSKDTKIGMYGYSGGALTLGWAAGLHPVYAPELNIVGMTFGGTPANLSGTIEYASGTTFAGFIVAGITGIINAYPKAKKYVDSVLLPKGREAIEYAQNNCWVQVVLKYMNADIKDEGWTTKGAAVFRDPVVQEIFDESIMGAKKEETPTAPLFIYHAEHDEIIPVRDIEKTVDVWCANGANIKYTNYNNGILDHETLEVLGIGKAVQFIDAQMDSNSLAPGCQKTTSNSVAFEPGVLGSDLEDLMNLIWTVFGQMVGPKGRVLKQKAAAGHDS
;
A
#
# COMPACT_ATOMS: atom_id res chain seq x y z
N MET A 1 -7.22 -5.22 -14.84
CA MET A 1 -6.81 -4.44 -13.67
C MET A 1 -6.28 -5.39 -12.62
N VAL A 2 -5.17 -5.05 -11.98
CA VAL A 2 -4.72 -5.68 -10.74
C VAL A 2 -4.91 -4.68 -9.61
N GLY A 3 -5.78 -5.00 -8.66
CA GLY A 3 -5.95 -4.24 -7.43
C GLY A 3 -5.00 -4.77 -6.37
N SER A 4 -4.42 -3.88 -5.58
CA SER A 4 -3.62 -4.25 -4.42
C SER A 4 -4.22 -3.64 -3.17
N GLU A 5 -4.86 -4.50 -2.38
CA GLU A 5 -5.49 -4.19 -1.10
C GLU A 5 -4.46 -3.86 -0.02
N ALA A 6 -4.78 -2.98 0.93
CA ALA A 6 -3.95 -2.71 2.11
C ALA A 6 -4.22 -3.70 3.27
N VAL A 7 -3.89 -4.98 3.05
CA VAL A 7 -4.12 -6.08 4.02
C VAL A 7 -3.48 -5.82 5.40
N ASP A 8 -2.24 -5.35 5.38
CA ASP A 8 -1.47 -4.86 6.53
C ASP A 8 -1.43 -5.79 7.77
N ALA A 9 -1.54 -7.10 7.54
CA ALA A 9 -1.79 -8.08 8.59
C ALA A 9 -1.27 -9.49 8.28
N CYS A 10 -0.76 -10.17 9.30
CA CYS A 10 -0.19 -11.51 9.16
C CYS A 10 -1.16 -12.64 9.55
N GLY A 11 -2.45 -12.35 9.68
CA GLY A 11 -3.49 -13.33 10.02
C GLY A 11 -4.09 -13.98 8.77
N VAL A 12 -4.28 -15.30 8.78
CA VAL A 12 -4.83 -16.02 7.61
C VAL A 12 -6.26 -15.58 7.26
N GLN A 13 -7.03 -15.16 8.26
CA GLN A 13 -8.38 -14.63 8.09
C GLN A 13 -8.43 -13.22 7.48
N CYS A 14 -7.27 -12.59 7.31
CA CYS A 14 -7.10 -11.26 6.74
C CYS A 14 -6.73 -11.32 5.25
N ALA A 15 -6.58 -12.52 4.68
CA ALA A 15 -6.27 -12.67 3.27
C ALA A 15 -7.42 -12.14 2.38
N PRO A 16 -7.14 -11.36 1.32
CA PRO A 16 -8.11 -10.89 0.33
C PRO A 16 -9.06 -11.98 -0.15
N SER A 17 -8.54 -13.15 -0.50
CA SER A 17 -9.32 -14.29 -1.00
C SER A 17 -10.39 -14.79 -0.04
N TYR A 18 -10.19 -14.60 1.28
CA TYR A 18 -11.17 -14.93 2.31
C TYR A 18 -12.10 -13.74 2.60
N GLY A 19 -11.55 -12.53 2.66
CA GLY A 19 -12.30 -11.29 2.93
C GLY A 19 -13.40 -10.99 1.92
N TYR A 20 -13.15 -11.25 0.64
CA TYR A 20 -14.11 -11.01 -0.44
C TYR A 20 -15.16 -12.12 -0.63
N LEU A 21 -15.17 -13.18 0.18
CA LEU A 21 -16.21 -14.20 0.08
C LEU A 21 -17.58 -13.61 0.47
N GLY A 22 -18.61 -13.92 -0.32
CA GLY A 22 -19.98 -13.46 -0.05
C GLY A 22 -20.46 -13.88 1.34
N GLY A 23 -20.74 -12.89 2.20
CA GLY A 23 -21.17 -13.10 3.59
C GLY A 23 -20.05 -13.37 4.59
N ALA A 24 -18.78 -13.22 4.19
CA ALA A 24 -17.66 -13.24 5.12
C ALA A 24 -17.80 -12.09 6.14
N ILE A 25 -17.59 -12.43 7.41
CA ILE A 25 -17.46 -11.45 8.49
C ILE A 25 -16.10 -11.72 9.10
N THR A 26 -15.15 -10.83 8.80
CA THR A 26 -13.77 -10.91 9.28
C THR A 26 -13.50 -9.77 10.25
N GLN A 27 -12.36 -9.86 10.94
CA GLN A 27 -11.82 -8.79 11.77
C GLN A 27 -11.49 -7.51 10.98
N ASP A 28 -11.45 -7.59 9.65
CA ASP A 28 -11.16 -6.50 8.74
C ASP A 28 -12.26 -6.28 7.69
N SER A 29 -13.52 -6.56 8.05
CA SER A 29 -14.64 -6.36 7.12
C SER A 29 -14.73 -4.90 6.62
N GLY A 30 -14.21 -3.94 7.39
CA GLY A 30 -14.17 -2.52 7.02
C GLY A 30 -13.15 -2.20 5.93
N GLY A 31 -11.93 -2.75 6.03
CA GLY A 31 -10.89 -2.61 4.99
C GLY A 31 -11.35 -3.18 3.66
N PHE A 32 -11.81 -4.44 3.65
CA PHE A 32 -12.31 -5.08 2.43
C PHE A 32 -13.43 -4.28 1.73
N GLN A 33 -14.36 -3.68 2.50
CA GLN A 33 -15.40 -2.84 1.91
C GLN A 33 -14.80 -1.57 1.28
N LEU A 34 -13.82 -0.94 1.93
CA LEU A 34 -13.17 0.26 1.42
C LEU A 34 -12.45 -0.04 0.11
N ASP A 35 -11.63 -1.08 0.08
CA ASP A 35 -10.93 -1.52 -1.12
C ASP A 35 -11.91 -1.91 -2.24
N GLU A 36 -13.01 -2.60 -1.91
CA GLU A 36 -14.07 -2.88 -2.89
C GLU A 36 -14.61 -1.58 -3.50
N ALA A 37 -14.90 -0.57 -2.68
CA ALA A 37 -15.39 0.72 -3.14
C ALA A 37 -14.36 1.47 -4.01
N GLU A 38 -13.07 1.31 -3.76
CA GLU A 38 -12.01 1.85 -4.62
C GLU A 38 -11.86 1.09 -5.95
N PHE A 39 -12.18 -0.20 -5.95
CA PHE A 39 -12.16 -1.04 -7.13
C PHE A 39 -13.42 -0.89 -8.00
N LEU A 40 -14.55 -0.49 -7.41
CA LEU A 40 -15.82 -0.29 -8.11
C LEU A 40 -15.73 0.62 -9.35
N PRO A 41 -15.07 1.80 -9.33
CA PRO A 41 -14.92 2.63 -10.52
C PRO A 41 -14.26 1.91 -11.71
N PHE A 42 -13.33 1.00 -11.43
CA PHE A 42 -12.69 0.18 -12.47
C PHE A 42 -13.62 -0.93 -12.97
N LEU A 43 -14.35 -1.59 -12.07
CA LEU A 43 -15.34 -2.62 -12.41
C LEU A 43 -16.50 -2.04 -13.23
N SER A 44 -17.01 -0.86 -12.86
CA SER A 44 -18.09 -0.12 -13.55
C SER A 44 -17.73 0.23 -15.00
N LYS A 45 -16.43 0.30 -15.33
CA LYS A 45 -15.92 0.51 -16.69
C LYS A 45 -15.78 -0.78 -17.50
N GLY A 46 -16.08 -1.93 -16.91
CA GLY A 46 -16.00 -3.24 -17.54
C GLY A 46 -14.61 -3.87 -17.51
N TYR A 47 -13.70 -3.38 -16.66
CA TYR A 47 -12.40 -4.03 -16.49
C TYR A 47 -12.53 -5.35 -15.73
N ILE A 48 -11.77 -6.36 -16.15
CA ILE A 48 -11.52 -7.56 -15.35
C ILE A 48 -10.59 -7.17 -14.19
N MET A 49 -10.99 -7.48 -12.97
CA MET A 49 -10.21 -7.22 -11.76
C MET A 49 -9.64 -8.53 -11.19
N THR A 50 -8.37 -8.49 -10.80
CA THR A 50 -7.75 -9.52 -9.95
C THR A 50 -7.17 -8.85 -8.72
N VAL A 51 -7.42 -9.43 -7.55
CA VAL A 51 -6.88 -8.98 -6.26
C VAL A 51 -6.20 -10.19 -5.62
N PRO A 52 -4.86 -10.23 -5.56
CA PRO A 52 -4.14 -11.39 -5.05
C PRO A 52 -3.98 -11.34 -3.54
N ASP A 53 -3.83 -12.52 -2.93
CA ASP A 53 -3.24 -12.69 -1.60
C ASP A 53 -1.74 -12.37 -1.68
N LYS A 54 -1.41 -11.09 -1.80
CA LYS A 54 -0.06 -10.60 -2.10
C LYS A 54 0.98 -10.98 -1.04
N GLU A 55 0.56 -11.16 0.20
CA GLU A 55 1.43 -11.61 1.29
C GLU A 55 1.74 -13.12 1.25
N GLY A 56 1.11 -13.83 0.31
CA GLY A 56 1.33 -15.23 0.03
C GLY A 56 0.97 -16.16 1.20
N PRO A 57 1.32 -17.45 1.08
CA PRO A 57 1.04 -18.43 2.14
C PRO A 57 1.88 -18.21 3.41
N LEU A 58 2.83 -17.28 3.37
CA LEU A 58 3.66 -16.91 4.51
C LEU A 58 3.04 -15.81 5.37
N LEU A 59 1.98 -15.13 4.89
CA LEU A 59 1.34 -14.00 5.59
C LEU A 59 2.38 -12.95 5.98
N ALA A 60 3.17 -12.58 4.98
CA ALA A 60 4.42 -11.84 5.14
C ALA A 60 4.28 -10.37 4.75
N PHE A 61 3.36 -9.67 5.41
CA PHE A 61 3.24 -8.21 5.33
C PHE A 61 4.60 -7.51 5.44
N ALA A 62 4.77 -6.46 4.64
CA ALA A 62 5.96 -5.63 4.53
C ALA A 62 7.15 -6.30 3.81
N ALA A 63 7.05 -7.58 3.43
CA ALA A 63 8.05 -8.26 2.60
C ALA A 63 7.86 -7.89 1.12
N GLY A 64 8.04 -6.61 0.80
CA GLY A 64 7.56 -6.02 -0.46
C GLY A 64 8.06 -6.69 -1.74
N ARG A 65 9.27 -7.27 -1.77
CA ARG A 65 9.72 -8.08 -2.91
C ARG A 65 8.83 -9.28 -3.19
N MET A 66 8.50 -10.03 -2.14
CA MET A 66 7.63 -11.20 -2.26
C MET A 66 6.23 -10.78 -2.71
N GLU A 67 5.70 -9.70 -2.11
CA GLU A 67 4.42 -9.13 -2.51
C GLU A 67 4.41 -8.71 -3.99
N GLY A 68 5.48 -8.05 -4.45
CA GLY A 68 5.63 -7.65 -5.86
C GLY A 68 5.63 -8.85 -6.81
N TYR A 69 6.31 -9.95 -6.47
CA TYR A 69 6.26 -11.18 -7.26
C TYR A 69 4.85 -11.79 -7.29
N MET A 70 4.18 -11.89 -6.14
CA MET A 70 2.80 -12.41 -6.05
C MET A 70 1.82 -11.61 -6.91
N THR A 71 1.96 -10.28 -6.91
CA THR A 71 1.13 -9.39 -7.73
C THR A 71 1.42 -9.49 -9.22
N ILE A 72 2.68 -9.64 -9.62
CA ILE A 72 3.01 -9.86 -11.03
C ILE A 72 2.50 -11.22 -11.51
N ASP A 73 2.68 -12.26 -10.71
CA ASP A 73 2.25 -13.61 -11.05
C ASP A 73 0.72 -13.75 -11.04
N SER A 74 -0.01 -12.95 -10.25
CA SER A 74 -1.48 -12.91 -10.33
C SER A 74 -2.00 -12.35 -11.66
N ALA A 75 -1.29 -11.38 -12.25
CA ALA A 75 -1.58 -10.90 -13.60
C ALA A 75 -1.36 -12.02 -14.64
N ARG A 76 -0.26 -12.77 -14.53
CA ARG A 76 -0.01 -13.96 -15.38
C ARG A 76 -1.10 -15.01 -15.20
N ALA A 77 -1.49 -15.30 -13.96
CA ALA A 77 -2.54 -16.26 -13.67
C ALA A 77 -3.87 -15.85 -14.30
N THR A 78 -4.21 -14.57 -14.22
CA THR A 78 -5.43 -14.00 -14.83
C THR A 78 -5.40 -14.09 -16.35
N ILE A 79 -4.28 -13.73 -17.00
CA ILE A 79 -4.12 -13.85 -18.46
C ILE A 79 -4.23 -15.31 -18.91
N ASN A 80 -3.67 -16.25 -18.15
CA ASN A 80 -3.70 -17.68 -18.48
C ASN A 80 -5.00 -18.38 -18.04
N PHE A 81 -5.95 -17.68 -17.42
CA PHE A 81 -7.21 -18.26 -17.01
C PHE A 81 -8.15 -18.37 -18.22
N GLU A 82 -8.10 -19.53 -18.89
CA GLU A 82 -8.82 -19.86 -20.12
C GLU A 82 -10.28 -19.37 -20.19
N PRO A 83 -11.11 -19.46 -19.13
CA PRO A 83 -12.50 -18.97 -19.18
C PRO A 83 -12.64 -17.48 -19.50
N LEU A 84 -11.63 -16.65 -19.26
CA LEU A 84 -11.64 -15.22 -19.59
C LEU A 84 -11.27 -14.94 -21.05
N GLY A 85 -10.69 -15.90 -21.77
CA GLY A 85 -10.32 -15.75 -23.19
C GLY A 85 -9.31 -14.62 -23.45
N LEU A 86 -8.46 -14.32 -22.48
CA LEU A 86 -7.48 -13.22 -22.58
C LEU A 86 -6.29 -13.61 -23.47
N SER A 87 -5.78 -12.62 -24.21
CA SER A 87 -4.55 -12.77 -24.99
C SER A 87 -3.31 -12.35 -24.19
N LYS A 88 -2.13 -12.73 -24.65
CA LYS A 88 -0.85 -12.26 -24.07
C LYS A 88 -0.64 -10.74 -24.23
N ASP A 89 -1.29 -10.13 -25.21
CA ASP A 89 -1.21 -8.69 -25.47
C ASP A 89 -2.21 -7.87 -24.64
N THR A 90 -2.97 -8.52 -23.76
CA THR A 90 -3.94 -7.86 -22.87
C THR A 90 -3.27 -6.73 -22.08
N LYS A 91 -3.80 -5.51 -22.21
CA LYS A 91 -3.32 -4.35 -21.44
C LYS A 91 -3.60 -4.55 -19.96
N ILE A 92 -2.59 -4.29 -19.13
CA ILE A 92 -2.68 -4.39 -17.67
C ILE A 92 -2.52 -3.00 -17.07
N GLY A 93 -3.47 -2.63 -16.22
CA GLY A 93 -3.37 -1.49 -15.31
C GLY A 93 -3.35 -1.97 -13.87
N MET A 94 -2.66 -1.25 -13.00
CA MET A 94 -2.55 -1.59 -11.59
C MET A 94 -2.85 -0.40 -10.69
N TYR A 95 -3.56 -0.63 -9.59
CA TYR A 95 -3.91 0.38 -8.58
C TYR A 95 -3.73 -0.17 -7.15
N GLY A 96 -3.25 0.67 -6.24
CA GLY A 96 -3.10 0.36 -4.81
C GLY A 96 -2.62 1.56 -4.01
N TYR A 97 -3.09 1.68 -2.77
CA TYR A 97 -2.73 2.74 -1.84
C TYR A 97 -2.13 2.18 -0.55
N SER A 98 -1.35 2.95 0.20
CA SER A 98 -0.76 2.54 1.48
C SER A 98 0.01 1.21 1.40
N GLY A 99 -0.38 0.16 2.13
CA GLY A 99 0.18 -1.19 1.99
C GLY A 99 0.03 -1.77 0.58
N GLY A 100 -1.07 -1.47 -0.13
CA GLY A 100 -1.22 -1.74 -1.56
C GLY A 100 -0.18 -1.05 -2.43
N ALA A 101 0.21 0.17 -2.07
CA ALA A 101 1.25 0.92 -2.77
C ALA A 101 2.66 0.37 -2.49
N LEU A 102 2.95 -0.16 -1.30
CA LEU A 102 4.19 -0.90 -1.04
C LEU A 102 4.35 -2.00 -2.10
N THR A 103 3.31 -2.84 -2.22
CA THR A 103 3.30 -3.96 -3.15
C THR A 103 3.45 -3.51 -4.60
N LEU A 104 2.68 -2.50 -5.03
CA LEU A 104 2.75 -2.02 -6.41
C LEU A 104 4.05 -1.30 -6.74
N GLY A 105 4.65 -0.57 -5.80
CA GLY A 105 5.97 0.00 -5.99
C GLY A 105 7.04 -1.07 -6.24
N TRP A 106 6.97 -2.19 -5.51
CA TRP A 106 7.84 -3.34 -5.77
C TRP A 106 7.52 -4.05 -7.08
N ALA A 107 6.24 -4.25 -7.41
CA ALA A 107 5.84 -4.80 -8.70
C ALA A 107 6.35 -3.93 -9.87
N ALA A 108 6.27 -2.61 -9.75
CA ALA A 108 6.78 -1.67 -10.76
C ALA A 108 8.29 -1.82 -10.97
N GLY A 109 9.06 -1.92 -9.89
CA GLY A 109 10.51 -2.11 -9.97
C GLY A 109 10.92 -3.50 -10.46
N LEU A 110 10.18 -4.55 -10.10
CA LEU A 110 10.50 -5.93 -10.46
C LEU A 110 10.06 -6.30 -11.89
N HIS A 111 9.02 -5.64 -12.42
CA HIS A 111 8.47 -5.94 -13.75
C HIS A 111 9.53 -6.05 -14.88
N PRO A 112 10.47 -5.10 -15.05
CA PRO A 112 11.44 -5.15 -16.15
C PRO A 112 12.35 -6.38 -16.15
N VAL A 113 12.63 -6.94 -14.96
CA VAL A 113 13.56 -8.07 -14.79
C VAL A 113 12.87 -9.40 -14.57
N TYR A 114 11.64 -9.40 -14.05
CA TYR A 114 10.91 -10.62 -13.67
C TYR A 114 9.81 -11.00 -14.67
N ALA A 115 9.12 -10.02 -15.23
CA ALA A 115 7.99 -10.25 -16.14
C ALA A 115 7.88 -9.21 -17.27
N PRO A 116 8.96 -8.96 -18.03
CA PRO A 116 8.96 -7.96 -19.10
C PRO A 116 7.97 -8.28 -20.23
N GLU A 117 7.46 -9.51 -20.31
CA GLU A 117 6.45 -9.92 -21.27
C GLU A 117 5.03 -9.41 -20.95
N LEU A 118 4.77 -8.97 -19.73
CA LEU A 118 3.46 -8.43 -19.37
C LEU A 118 3.27 -7.02 -19.93
N ASN A 119 2.18 -6.82 -20.68
CA ASN A 119 1.80 -5.53 -21.26
C ASN A 119 1.19 -4.58 -20.21
N ILE A 120 2.00 -4.16 -19.24
CA ILE A 120 1.61 -3.17 -18.23
C ILE A 120 1.65 -1.78 -18.86
N VAL A 121 0.47 -1.18 -19.06
CA VAL A 121 0.32 0.14 -19.70
C VAL A 121 0.28 1.29 -18.69
N GLY A 122 0.01 1.00 -17.42
CA GLY A 122 0.01 2.02 -16.38
C GLY A 122 -0.09 1.43 -14.98
N MET A 123 0.64 2.01 -14.04
CA MET A 123 0.51 1.68 -12.62
C MET A 123 0.33 2.97 -11.83
N THR A 124 -0.62 2.99 -10.90
CA THR A 124 -0.85 4.14 -10.05
C THR A 124 -0.88 3.71 -8.59
N PHE A 125 -0.17 4.43 -7.75
CA PHE A 125 -0.12 4.13 -6.33
C PHE A 125 0.25 5.34 -5.49
N GLY A 126 -0.19 5.36 -4.23
CA GLY A 126 0.08 6.47 -3.33
C GLY A 126 0.20 6.09 -1.86
N GLY A 127 0.68 7.02 -1.04
CA GLY A 127 0.94 6.74 0.38
C GLY A 127 2.05 5.68 0.58
N THR A 128 3.03 5.62 -0.33
CA THR A 128 3.90 4.45 -0.53
C THR A 128 4.98 4.26 0.55
N PRO A 129 4.98 3.14 1.30
CA PRO A 129 6.07 2.76 2.20
C PRO A 129 7.32 2.31 1.43
N ALA A 130 8.12 3.25 0.93
CA ALA A 130 9.26 2.93 0.06
C ALA A 130 10.54 2.46 0.79
N ASN A 131 10.62 2.63 2.11
CA ASN A 131 11.77 2.26 2.93
C ASN A 131 11.31 1.75 4.30
N LEU A 132 11.45 0.45 4.53
CA LEU A 132 11.02 -0.21 5.77
C LEU A 132 11.63 0.42 7.03
N SER A 133 12.94 0.70 7.03
CA SER A 133 13.61 1.32 8.17
C SER A 133 13.14 2.75 8.43
N GLY A 134 12.86 3.49 7.36
CA GLY A 134 12.31 4.85 7.43
C GLY A 134 10.91 4.88 8.02
N THR A 135 10.05 3.93 7.63
CA THR A 135 8.71 3.75 8.19
C THR A 135 8.75 3.38 9.68
N ILE A 136 9.64 2.45 10.08
CA ILE A 136 9.84 2.11 11.50
C ILE A 136 10.22 3.33 12.32
N GLU A 137 11.18 4.13 11.84
CA GLU A 137 11.62 5.33 12.56
C GLU A 137 10.52 6.39 12.65
N TYR A 138 9.68 6.49 11.63
CA TYR A 138 8.62 7.50 11.55
C TYR A 138 7.40 7.17 12.41
N ALA A 139 6.94 5.91 12.40
CA ALA A 139 5.70 5.51 13.07
C ALA A 139 5.90 4.89 14.47
N SER A 140 7.13 4.57 14.89
CA SER A 140 7.37 4.07 16.26
C SER A 140 6.99 5.12 17.30
N GLY A 141 6.22 4.71 18.32
CA GLY A 141 5.76 5.60 19.39
C GLY A 141 4.55 6.48 19.01
N THR A 142 4.04 6.38 17.78
CA THR A 142 2.83 7.10 17.35
C THR A 142 1.57 6.24 17.51
N THR A 143 0.40 6.83 17.23
CA THR A 143 -0.88 6.11 17.24
C THR A 143 -0.92 4.94 16.25
N PHE A 144 -0.02 4.91 15.27
CA PHE A 144 0.03 3.92 14.19
C PHE A 144 1.10 2.84 14.40
N ALA A 145 1.76 2.82 15.56
CA ALA A 145 2.86 1.89 15.84
C ALA A 145 2.50 0.39 15.72
N GLY A 146 1.21 0.01 15.75
CA GLY A 146 0.81 -1.36 15.50
C GLY A 146 1.08 -1.86 14.08
N PHE A 147 1.09 -0.97 13.07
CA PHE A 147 1.54 -1.36 11.72
C PHE A 147 3.01 -1.79 11.71
N ILE A 148 3.84 -1.20 12.57
CA ILE A 148 5.24 -1.63 12.73
C ILE A 148 5.32 -3.03 13.34
N VAL A 149 4.45 -3.35 14.30
CA VAL A 149 4.36 -4.71 14.88
C VAL A 149 3.95 -5.72 13.81
N ALA A 150 2.94 -5.41 13.00
CA ALA A 150 2.51 -6.24 11.89
C ALA A 150 3.64 -6.43 10.86
N GLY A 151 4.28 -5.34 10.41
CA GLY A 151 5.34 -5.40 9.41
C GLY A 151 6.57 -6.19 9.88
N ILE A 152 6.99 -6.02 11.14
CA ILE A 152 8.07 -6.84 11.73
C ILE A 152 7.68 -8.32 11.74
N THR A 153 6.43 -8.62 12.06
CA THR A 153 5.91 -9.99 12.07
C THR A 153 5.97 -10.62 10.68
N GLY A 154 5.53 -9.89 9.64
CA GLY A 154 5.57 -10.39 8.27
C GLY A 154 6.99 -10.55 7.73
N ILE A 155 7.90 -9.64 8.06
CA ILE A 155 9.34 -9.80 7.77
C ILE A 155 9.91 -11.05 8.47
N ILE A 156 9.55 -11.32 9.71
CA ILE A 156 9.97 -12.54 10.40
C ILE A 156 9.44 -13.80 9.68
N ASN A 157 8.22 -13.75 9.15
CA ASN A 157 7.63 -14.84 8.37
C ASN A 157 8.39 -15.06 7.04
N ALA A 158 8.79 -13.98 6.36
CA ALA A 158 9.48 -14.05 5.07
C ALA A 158 10.96 -14.45 5.16
N TYR A 159 11.65 -14.09 6.26
CA TYR A 159 13.11 -14.25 6.38
C TYR A 159 13.49 -15.21 7.52
N PRO A 160 13.78 -16.49 7.24
CA PRO A 160 14.16 -17.47 8.27
C PRO A 160 15.38 -17.07 9.11
N LYS A 161 16.35 -16.34 8.51
CA LYS A 161 17.50 -15.78 9.24
C LYS A 161 17.05 -14.75 10.28
N ALA A 162 16.14 -13.84 9.92
CA ALA A 162 15.56 -12.85 10.83
C ALA A 162 14.80 -13.55 11.95
N LYS A 163 13.96 -14.53 11.63
CA LYS A 163 13.23 -15.31 12.62
C LYS A 163 14.16 -15.91 13.67
N LYS A 164 15.21 -16.61 13.22
CA LYS A 164 16.19 -17.23 14.14
C LYS A 164 16.87 -16.20 15.03
N TYR A 165 17.25 -15.05 14.47
CA TYR A 165 17.88 -13.98 15.23
C TYR A 165 16.92 -13.38 16.26
N VAL A 166 15.73 -12.96 15.82
CA VAL A 166 14.72 -12.33 16.65
C VAL A 166 14.27 -13.27 17.78
N ASP A 167 14.00 -14.55 17.49
CA ASP A 167 13.66 -15.57 18.50
C ASP A 167 14.71 -15.68 19.62
N SER A 168 15.99 -15.42 19.33
CA SER A 168 17.09 -15.48 20.29
C SER A 168 17.18 -14.26 21.22
N VAL A 169 16.55 -13.14 20.84
CA VAL A 169 16.61 -11.87 21.59
C VAL A 169 15.25 -11.40 22.12
N LEU A 170 14.14 -11.97 21.67
CA LEU A 170 12.79 -11.59 22.09
C LEU A 170 12.54 -11.75 23.58
N LEU A 171 11.94 -10.73 24.18
CA LEU A 171 11.35 -10.77 25.51
C LEU A 171 9.86 -11.16 25.44
N PRO A 172 9.22 -11.52 26.57
CA PRO A 172 7.81 -11.94 26.58
C PRO A 172 6.86 -10.96 25.89
N LYS A 173 7.03 -9.64 26.10
CA LYS A 173 6.24 -8.58 25.43
C LYS A 173 6.34 -8.65 23.91
N GLY A 174 7.55 -8.81 23.37
CA GLY A 174 7.76 -8.92 21.93
C GLY A 174 7.22 -10.22 21.35
N ARG A 175 7.37 -11.33 22.08
CA ARG A 175 6.80 -12.62 21.67
C ARG A 175 5.28 -12.58 21.59
N GLU A 176 4.64 -12.00 22.61
CA GLU A 176 3.18 -11.79 22.64
C GLU A 176 2.72 -10.94 21.45
N ALA A 177 3.49 -9.91 21.09
CA ALA A 177 3.13 -9.03 19.98
C ALA A 177 3.19 -9.68 18.61
N ILE A 178 4.24 -10.47 18.36
CA ILE A 178 4.34 -11.27 17.14
C ILE A 178 3.22 -12.29 17.09
N GLU A 179 2.97 -13.02 18.18
CA GLU A 179 1.87 -13.99 18.25
C GLU A 179 0.51 -13.33 18.04
N TYR A 180 0.28 -12.15 18.62
CA TYR A 180 -0.96 -11.42 18.44
C TYR A 180 -1.15 -10.96 16.98
N ALA A 181 -0.12 -10.42 16.36
CA ALA A 181 -0.15 -9.98 14.96
C ALA A 181 -0.31 -11.14 13.96
N GLN A 182 0.19 -12.34 14.28
CA GLN A 182 -0.03 -13.55 13.47
C GLN A 182 -1.48 -14.06 13.51
N ASN A 183 -2.27 -13.64 14.50
CA ASN A 183 -3.61 -14.17 14.73
C ASN A 183 -4.71 -13.10 14.62
N ASN A 184 -4.38 -11.86 14.27
CA ASN A 184 -5.35 -10.77 14.18
C ASN A 184 -5.10 -9.89 12.96
N CYS A 185 -6.17 -9.26 12.45
CA CYS A 185 -6.06 -8.28 11.37
C CYS A 185 -5.60 -6.91 11.88
N TRP A 186 -5.25 -6.03 10.93
CA TRP A 186 -4.50 -4.81 11.20
C TRP A 186 -5.20 -3.91 12.23
N VAL A 187 -6.53 -3.77 12.18
CA VAL A 187 -7.31 -2.93 13.11
C VAL A 187 -7.03 -3.32 14.57
N GLN A 188 -7.08 -4.62 14.88
CA GLN A 188 -6.86 -5.11 16.22
C GLN A 188 -5.40 -4.93 16.65
N VAL A 189 -4.45 -5.13 15.74
CA VAL A 189 -3.01 -4.94 16.00
C VAL A 189 -2.71 -3.46 16.28
N VAL A 190 -3.25 -2.55 15.46
CA VAL A 190 -3.11 -1.09 15.65
C VAL A 190 -3.70 -0.64 16.97
N LEU A 191 -4.93 -1.05 17.29
CA LEU A 191 -5.56 -0.66 18.56
C LEU A 191 -4.81 -1.19 19.78
N LYS A 192 -4.27 -2.41 19.72
CA LYS A 192 -3.54 -3.01 20.84
C LYS A 192 -2.17 -2.37 21.06
N TYR A 193 -1.46 -2.02 19.99
CA TYR A 193 -0.10 -1.49 20.05
C TYR A 193 -0.01 0.01 19.71
N MET A 194 -1.11 0.73 19.86
CA MET A 194 -1.16 2.19 19.73
C MET A 194 -0.15 2.85 20.68
N ASN A 195 0.65 3.80 20.17
CA ASN A 195 1.70 4.53 20.90
C ASN A 195 2.82 3.64 21.45
N ALA A 196 2.92 2.38 20.99
CA ALA A 196 4.04 1.52 21.33
C ALA A 196 5.34 2.07 20.73
N ASP A 197 6.34 2.37 21.54
CA ASP A 197 7.69 2.58 21.03
C ASP A 197 8.38 1.23 20.85
N ILE A 198 8.53 0.78 19.61
CA ILE A 198 9.13 -0.52 19.26
C ILE A 198 10.64 -0.53 19.54
N LYS A 199 11.25 0.65 19.76
CA LYS A 199 12.66 0.81 20.13
C LYS A 199 12.92 0.64 21.64
N ASP A 200 11.86 0.53 22.45
CA ASP A 200 11.93 0.34 23.90
C ASP A 200 12.64 -0.97 24.30
N GLU A 201 13.25 -1.01 25.50
CA GLU A 201 13.98 -2.16 26.01
C GLU A 201 13.08 -3.36 26.36
N GLY A 202 11.76 -3.13 26.51
CA GLY A 202 10.81 -4.19 26.85
C GLY A 202 10.56 -5.24 25.76
N TRP A 203 10.92 -4.96 24.50
CA TRP A 203 10.62 -5.85 23.36
C TRP A 203 11.66 -6.94 23.16
N THR A 204 12.94 -6.58 23.31
CA THR A 204 14.08 -7.47 23.08
C THR A 204 15.17 -7.22 24.12
N THR A 205 15.99 -8.22 24.39
CA THR A 205 17.19 -8.12 25.24
C THR A 205 18.24 -7.14 24.69
N LYS A 206 18.04 -6.59 23.49
CA LYS A 206 18.91 -5.63 22.82
C LYS A 206 18.30 -4.22 22.74
N GLY A 207 17.05 -4.03 23.16
CA GLY A 207 16.28 -2.80 22.90
C GLY A 207 16.38 -2.40 21.42
N ALA A 208 16.55 -1.09 21.16
CA ALA A 208 16.75 -0.55 19.82
C ALA A 208 17.96 -1.13 19.05
N ALA A 209 18.95 -1.71 19.73
CA ALA A 209 20.12 -2.27 19.06
C ALA A 209 19.80 -3.50 18.19
N VAL A 210 18.62 -4.12 18.38
CA VAL A 210 18.13 -5.22 17.52
C VAL A 210 18.12 -4.82 16.03
N PHE A 211 17.78 -3.56 15.74
CA PHE A 211 17.70 -3.06 14.38
C PHE A 211 19.06 -2.84 13.72
N ARG A 212 20.14 -2.80 14.50
CA ARG A 212 21.52 -2.62 14.00
C ARG A 212 22.26 -3.93 13.76
N ASP A 213 21.62 -5.07 14.04
CA ASP A 213 22.23 -6.38 13.78
C ASP A 213 22.44 -6.58 12.28
N PRO A 214 23.57 -7.17 11.85
CA PRO A 214 23.83 -7.42 10.43
C PRO A 214 22.70 -8.17 9.71
N VAL A 215 22.00 -9.10 10.38
CA VAL A 215 20.89 -9.85 9.78
C VAL A 215 19.71 -8.91 9.47
N VAL A 216 19.45 -7.93 10.33
CA VAL A 216 18.36 -6.96 10.14
C VAL A 216 18.75 -5.90 9.13
N GLN A 217 20.01 -5.44 9.16
CA GLN A 217 20.53 -4.48 8.18
C GLN A 217 20.51 -5.03 6.75
N GLU A 218 20.85 -6.31 6.53
CA GLU A 218 20.73 -6.99 5.22
C GLU A 218 19.29 -6.86 4.67
N ILE A 219 18.28 -7.06 5.53
CA ILE A 219 16.87 -6.96 5.13
C ILE A 219 16.46 -5.51 4.88
N PHE A 220 16.91 -4.56 5.69
CA PHE A 220 16.64 -3.15 5.47
C PHE A 220 17.22 -2.67 4.14
N ASP A 221 18.47 -3.03 3.83
CA ASP A 221 19.12 -2.70 2.56
C ASP A 221 18.35 -3.32 1.37
N GLU A 222 17.89 -4.57 1.51
CA GLU A 222 17.05 -5.22 0.50
C GLU A 222 15.65 -4.64 0.37
N SER A 223 15.16 -3.94 1.40
CA SER A 223 13.82 -3.35 1.47
C SER A 223 13.78 -1.87 1.08
N ILE A 224 14.87 -1.33 0.50
CA ILE A 224 14.89 0.00 -0.08
C ILE A 224 14.44 -0.08 -1.54
N MET A 225 13.25 0.46 -1.80
CA MET A 225 12.71 0.55 -3.15
C MET A 225 13.59 1.46 -4.04
N GLY A 226 13.83 1.06 -5.28
CA GLY A 226 14.67 1.81 -6.21
C GLY A 226 16.19 1.71 -5.94
N ALA A 227 16.63 0.90 -4.98
CA ALA A 227 18.06 0.72 -4.70
C ALA A 227 18.82 0.04 -5.87
N LYS A 228 18.15 -0.77 -6.68
CA LYS A 228 18.75 -1.45 -7.85
C LYS A 228 18.37 -0.74 -9.13
N LYS A 229 19.38 -0.37 -9.92
CA LYS A 229 19.19 0.35 -11.18
C LYS A 229 18.41 -0.50 -12.20
N GLU A 230 18.64 -1.80 -12.23
CA GLU A 230 17.97 -2.74 -13.12
C GLU A 230 16.48 -2.89 -12.79
N GLU A 231 16.08 -2.53 -11.56
CA GLU A 231 14.70 -2.48 -11.08
C GLU A 231 14.08 -1.08 -11.30
N THR A 232 14.50 -0.37 -12.36
CA THR A 232 13.88 0.90 -12.77
C THR A 232 12.63 0.63 -13.61
N PRO A 233 11.43 1.09 -13.20
CA PRO A 233 10.18 0.83 -13.90
C PRO A 233 10.21 1.27 -15.36
N THR A 234 9.74 0.39 -16.24
CA THR A 234 9.58 0.67 -17.68
C THR A 234 8.14 1.05 -18.05
N ALA A 235 7.16 0.66 -17.23
CA ALA A 235 5.77 1.06 -17.41
C ALA A 235 5.53 2.51 -16.93
N PRO A 236 4.58 3.24 -17.55
CA PRO A 236 4.16 4.56 -17.06
C PRO A 236 3.62 4.51 -15.62
N LEU A 237 4.10 5.42 -14.76
CA LEU A 237 3.67 5.49 -13.36
C LEU A 237 2.96 6.81 -13.04
N PHE A 238 1.90 6.74 -12.24
CA PHE A 238 1.39 7.87 -11.48
C PHE A 238 1.56 7.61 -9.99
N ILE A 239 2.42 8.40 -9.35
CA ILE A 239 2.75 8.25 -7.93
C ILE A 239 2.26 9.50 -7.20
N TYR A 240 1.58 9.32 -6.08
CA TYR A 240 1.08 10.45 -5.30
C TYR A 240 1.22 10.26 -3.80
N HIS A 241 1.39 11.35 -3.07
CA HIS A 241 1.61 11.29 -1.62
C HIS A 241 1.13 12.58 -0.96
N ALA A 242 0.72 12.51 0.31
CA ALA A 242 0.39 13.69 1.09
C ALA A 242 1.65 14.26 1.75
N GLU A 243 1.85 15.57 1.69
CA GLU A 243 2.99 16.23 2.36
C GLU A 243 2.97 16.03 3.88
N HIS A 244 1.75 15.90 4.44
CA HIS A 244 1.50 15.79 5.87
C HIS A 244 1.06 14.40 6.31
N ASP A 245 1.39 13.38 5.52
CA ASP A 245 1.16 11.97 5.84
C ASP A 245 1.75 11.63 7.22
N GLU A 246 0.89 11.22 8.15
CA GLU A 246 1.19 10.93 9.53
C GLU A 246 1.61 9.48 9.80
N ILE A 247 1.53 8.62 8.78
CA ILE A 247 1.83 7.19 8.85
C ILE A 247 3.09 6.86 8.06
N ILE A 248 3.21 7.38 6.83
CA ILE A 248 4.25 7.05 5.87
C ILE A 248 5.04 8.30 5.47
N PRO A 249 6.37 8.32 5.66
CA PRO A 249 7.16 9.52 5.41
C PRO A 249 7.34 9.80 3.91
N VAL A 250 6.78 10.91 3.41
CA VAL A 250 6.85 11.35 2.00
C VAL A 250 8.27 11.38 1.42
N ARG A 251 9.26 11.76 2.24
CA ARG A 251 10.69 11.83 1.84
C ARG A 251 11.23 10.51 1.27
N ASP A 252 10.68 9.37 1.69
CA ASP A 252 11.23 8.07 1.29
C ASP A 252 10.75 7.69 -0.11
N ILE A 253 9.49 7.96 -0.46
CA ILE A 253 9.02 7.80 -1.84
C ILE A 253 9.64 8.85 -2.78
N GLU A 254 9.86 10.09 -2.32
CA GLU A 254 10.48 11.14 -3.15
C GLU A 254 11.88 10.72 -3.63
N LYS A 255 12.68 10.11 -2.74
CA LYS A 255 13.99 9.55 -3.09
C LYS A 255 13.89 8.44 -4.12
N THR A 256 12.96 7.51 -3.96
CA THR A 256 12.73 6.44 -4.94
C THR A 256 12.37 7.01 -6.31
N VAL A 257 11.47 8.01 -6.35
CA VAL A 257 11.11 8.71 -7.59
C VAL A 257 12.33 9.41 -8.18
N ASP A 258 13.14 10.12 -7.40
CA ASP A 258 14.39 10.74 -7.89
C ASP A 258 15.31 9.72 -8.57
N VAL A 259 15.54 8.58 -7.92
CA VAL A 259 16.42 7.53 -8.45
C VAL A 259 15.86 6.91 -9.72
N TRP A 260 14.58 6.55 -9.75
CA TRP A 260 13.95 6.01 -10.97
C TRP A 260 13.95 7.02 -12.11
N CYS A 261 13.67 8.29 -11.84
CA CYS A 261 13.72 9.35 -12.84
C CYS A 261 15.13 9.55 -13.39
N ALA A 262 16.16 9.55 -12.54
CA ALA A 262 17.55 9.64 -12.97
C ALA A 262 17.98 8.45 -13.85
N ASN A 263 17.31 7.30 -13.70
CA ASN A 263 17.52 6.11 -14.52
C ASN A 263 16.60 6.00 -15.73
N GLY A 264 15.76 7.01 -16.00
CA GLY A 264 14.97 7.10 -17.23
C GLY A 264 13.53 6.57 -17.15
N ALA A 265 12.97 6.40 -15.95
CA ALA A 265 11.57 6.03 -15.78
C ALA A 265 10.60 7.11 -16.35
N ASN A 266 9.37 6.69 -16.64
CA ASN A 266 8.28 7.57 -17.08
C ASN A 266 7.29 7.76 -15.92
N ILE A 267 7.44 8.84 -15.15
CA ILE A 267 6.72 9.04 -13.89
C ILE A 267 6.04 10.40 -13.85
N LYS A 268 4.75 10.39 -13.56
CA LYS A 268 4.03 11.55 -13.01
C LYS A 268 4.01 11.43 -11.49
N TYR A 269 4.69 12.30 -10.79
CA TYR A 269 4.67 12.39 -9.33
C TYR A 269 3.93 13.64 -8.87
N THR A 270 2.98 13.47 -7.95
CA THR A 270 2.26 14.59 -7.31
C THR A 270 2.36 14.49 -5.80
N ASN A 271 3.00 15.47 -5.19
CA ASN A 271 2.95 15.68 -3.75
C ASN A 271 1.78 16.63 -3.42
N TYR A 272 0.88 16.22 -2.53
CA TYR A 272 -0.29 16.97 -2.14
C TYR A 272 -0.04 17.73 -0.83
N ASN A 273 0.21 19.04 -0.95
CA ASN A 273 0.47 19.93 0.19
C ASN A 273 -0.79 20.69 0.58
N ASN A 274 -1.73 19.98 1.20
CA ASN A 274 -2.98 20.55 1.71
C ASN A 274 -3.18 20.06 3.14
N GLY A 275 -3.42 20.98 4.08
CA GLY A 275 -3.62 20.63 5.50
C GLY A 275 -4.90 19.85 5.82
N ILE A 276 -5.72 19.53 4.82
CA ILE A 276 -6.85 18.58 4.93
C ILE A 276 -6.44 17.18 4.46
N LEU A 277 -5.39 17.07 3.64
CA LEU A 277 -4.90 15.81 3.07
C LEU A 277 -3.83 15.22 4.00
N ASP A 278 -4.26 14.26 4.80
CA ASP A 278 -3.46 13.31 5.57
C ASP A 278 -3.40 11.95 4.83
N HIS A 279 -2.88 10.89 5.47
CA HIS A 279 -2.72 9.59 4.82
C HIS A 279 -4.05 9.05 4.28
N GLU A 280 -5.08 9.02 5.11
CA GLU A 280 -6.38 8.40 4.80
C GLU A 280 -7.23 9.30 3.89
N THR A 281 -7.26 10.61 4.15
CA THR A 281 -8.08 11.51 3.33
C THR A 281 -7.55 11.62 1.90
N LEU A 282 -6.24 11.43 1.68
CA LEU A 282 -5.68 11.38 0.33
C LEU A 282 -5.99 10.07 -0.40
N GLU A 283 -6.05 8.93 0.27
CA GLU A 283 -6.48 7.64 -0.32
C GLU A 283 -7.79 7.84 -1.08
N VAL A 284 -8.75 8.37 -0.35
CA VAL A 284 -10.14 8.57 -0.75
C VAL A 284 -10.26 9.63 -1.83
N LEU A 285 -9.71 10.82 -1.58
CA LEU A 285 -9.91 11.93 -2.50
C LEU A 285 -9.00 11.82 -3.73
N GLY A 286 -7.95 10.99 -3.65
CA GLY A 286 -7.00 10.70 -4.71
C GLY A 286 -7.48 9.66 -5.72
N ILE A 287 -8.41 8.76 -5.37
CA ILE A 287 -8.86 7.66 -6.24
C ILE A 287 -9.32 8.15 -7.63
N GLY A 288 -10.01 9.28 -7.70
CA GLY A 288 -10.46 9.83 -8.98
C GLY A 288 -9.28 10.18 -9.90
N LYS A 289 -8.15 10.64 -9.35
CA LYS A 289 -6.92 10.87 -10.14
C LYS A 289 -6.27 9.58 -10.59
N ALA A 290 -6.30 8.54 -9.76
CA ALA A 290 -5.79 7.22 -10.10
C ALA A 290 -6.59 6.59 -11.24
N VAL A 291 -7.93 6.63 -11.16
CA VAL A 291 -8.84 6.17 -12.23
C VAL A 291 -8.59 6.94 -13.52
N GLN A 292 -8.54 8.29 -13.47
CA GLN A 292 -8.23 9.13 -14.63
C GLN A 292 -6.92 8.73 -15.31
N PHE A 293 -5.87 8.47 -14.52
CA PHE A 293 -4.57 8.08 -15.06
C PHE A 293 -4.64 6.73 -15.78
N ILE A 294 -5.25 5.73 -15.14
CA ILE A 294 -5.38 4.38 -15.71
C ILE A 294 -6.19 4.41 -17.00
N ASP A 295 -7.34 5.09 -17.03
CA ASP A 295 -8.15 5.23 -18.24
C ASP A 295 -7.34 5.85 -19.37
N ALA A 296 -6.63 6.93 -19.08
CA ALA A 296 -5.81 7.62 -20.06
C ALA A 296 -4.65 6.74 -20.59
N GLN A 297 -4.12 5.82 -19.78
CA GLN A 297 -3.14 4.82 -20.24
C GLN A 297 -3.79 3.68 -21.04
N MET A 298 -4.92 3.17 -20.58
CA MET A 298 -5.68 2.11 -21.25
C MET A 298 -6.11 2.52 -22.65
N ASP A 299 -6.58 3.75 -22.84
CA ASP A 299 -7.07 4.24 -24.12
C ASP A 299 -5.95 4.59 -25.10
N SER A 300 -4.95 5.34 -24.64
CA SER A 300 -4.02 6.02 -25.55
C SER A 300 -2.55 6.02 -25.12
N ASN A 301 -2.20 5.35 -24.01
CA ASN A 301 -0.85 5.38 -23.43
C ASN A 301 -0.30 6.82 -23.32
N SER A 302 -1.14 7.71 -22.77
CA SER A 302 -1.02 9.16 -22.93
C SER A 302 0.04 9.84 -22.06
N LEU A 303 0.75 9.11 -21.19
CA LEU A 303 1.74 9.76 -20.33
C LEU A 303 2.96 10.17 -21.18
N ALA A 304 3.16 11.49 -21.31
CA ALA A 304 4.30 12.04 -22.03
C ALA A 304 5.62 11.51 -21.44
N PRO A 305 6.61 11.11 -22.28
CA PRO A 305 7.84 10.52 -21.80
C PRO A 305 8.61 11.38 -20.80
N GLY A 306 9.26 10.71 -19.85
CA GLY A 306 10.12 11.31 -18.84
C GLY A 306 9.41 11.55 -17.51
N CYS A 307 10.06 12.27 -16.61
CA CYS A 307 9.52 12.52 -15.27
C CYS A 307 8.93 13.91 -15.12
N GLN A 308 7.77 13.97 -14.48
CA GLN A 308 7.06 15.19 -14.10
C GLN A 308 6.82 15.15 -12.59
N LYS A 309 7.43 16.07 -11.85
CA LYS A 309 7.19 16.23 -10.41
C LYS A 309 6.41 17.50 -10.16
N THR A 310 5.32 17.39 -9.41
CA THR A 310 4.45 18.53 -9.10
C THR A 310 4.07 18.53 -7.63
N THR A 311 3.84 19.73 -7.10
CA THR A 311 3.16 19.92 -5.82
C THR A 311 1.79 20.50 -6.12
N SER A 312 0.73 19.96 -5.52
CA SER A 312 -0.64 20.43 -5.69
C SER A 312 -1.32 20.59 -4.34
N ASN A 313 -2.23 21.55 -4.24
CA ASN A 313 -3.11 21.70 -3.07
C ASN A 313 -4.49 21.09 -3.34
N SER A 314 -4.75 20.64 -4.57
CA SER A 314 -6.07 20.16 -5.02
C SER A 314 -5.97 18.77 -5.61
N VAL A 315 -6.82 17.89 -5.10
CA VAL A 315 -7.09 16.53 -5.60
C VAL A 315 -8.26 16.51 -6.59
N ALA A 316 -8.84 17.68 -6.92
CA ALA A 316 -10.00 17.77 -7.80
C ALA A 316 -9.78 17.05 -9.14
N PHE A 317 -10.64 16.09 -9.42
CA PHE A 317 -10.72 15.33 -10.67
C PHE A 317 -12.02 15.71 -11.42
N GLU A 318 -12.17 15.21 -12.64
CA GLU A 318 -13.35 15.51 -13.44
C GLU A 318 -14.60 14.86 -12.83
N PRO A 319 -15.72 15.59 -12.65
CA PRO A 319 -16.91 15.07 -11.95
C PRO A 319 -17.48 13.76 -12.49
N GLY A 320 -17.28 13.46 -13.79
CA GLY A 320 -17.75 12.24 -14.43
C GLY A 320 -16.90 10.99 -14.18
N VAL A 321 -15.79 11.08 -13.43
CA VAL A 321 -14.85 9.96 -13.24
C VAL A 321 -15.38 8.94 -12.25
N LEU A 322 -15.94 9.40 -11.12
CA LEU A 322 -16.47 8.53 -10.06
C LEU A 322 -18.00 8.51 -10.01
N GLY A 323 -18.69 9.45 -10.68
CA GLY A 323 -20.15 9.45 -10.74
C GLY A 323 -20.81 9.41 -9.35
N SER A 324 -21.77 8.51 -9.17
CA SER A 324 -22.47 8.26 -7.89
C SER A 324 -21.61 7.58 -6.83
N ASP A 325 -20.52 6.90 -7.23
CA ASP A 325 -19.71 6.04 -6.35
C ASP A 325 -18.93 6.86 -5.31
N LEU A 326 -18.75 8.17 -5.56
CA LEU A 326 -18.06 9.08 -4.64
C LEU A 326 -18.82 9.28 -3.32
N GLU A 327 -20.15 9.38 -3.34
CA GLU A 327 -20.94 9.54 -2.11
C GLU A 327 -20.89 8.27 -1.25
N ASP A 328 -20.97 7.10 -1.89
CA ASP A 328 -20.90 5.80 -1.21
C ASP A 328 -19.52 5.54 -0.61
N LEU A 329 -18.45 5.84 -1.36
CA LEU A 329 -17.07 5.78 -0.89
C LEU A 329 -16.90 6.66 0.36
N MET A 330 -17.28 7.93 0.27
CA MET A 330 -17.21 8.89 1.39
C MET A 330 -17.95 8.39 2.64
N ASN A 331 -19.15 7.82 2.49
CA ASN A 331 -19.95 7.31 3.62
C ASN A 331 -19.32 6.10 4.31
N LEU A 332 -18.69 5.22 3.53
CA LEU A 332 -18.02 4.02 4.04
C LEU A 332 -16.80 4.37 4.89
N ILE A 333 -15.98 5.33 4.43
CA ILE A 333 -14.81 5.84 5.16
C ILE A 333 -15.22 6.41 6.52
N TRP A 334 -16.30 7.19 6.57
CA TRP A 334 -16.79 7.73 7.84
C TRP A 334 -17.19 6.63 8.83
N THR A 335 -17.56 5.46 8.33
CA THR A 335 -17.95 4.32 9.15
C THR A 335 -16.73 3.52 9.60
N VAL A 336 -15.76 3.27 8.72
CA VAL A 336 -14.52 2.54 9.02
C VAL A 336 -13.60 3.37 9.91
N PHE A 337 -13.24 4.58 9.48
CA PHE A 337 -12.28 5.43 10.20
C PHE A 337 -12.92 6.31 11.27
N GLY A 338 -14.21 6.61 11.19
CA GLY A 338 -14.92 7.34 12.26
C GLY A 338 -14.99 6.57 13.58
N GLN A 339 -14.73 5.26 13.56
CA GLN A 339 -14.58 4.42 14.76
C GLN A 339 -13.14 4.38 15.30
N MET A 340 -12.13 4.55 14.44
CA MET A 340 -10.71 4.55 14.82
C MET A 340 -10.21 5.94 15.24
N VAL A 341 -10.73 7.00 14.63
CA VAL A 341 -10.43 8.38 14.99
C VAL A 341 -11.39 8.81 16.10
N GLY A 342 -10.88 8.92 17.33
CA GLY A 342 -11.63 9.44 18.47
C GLY A 342 -12.28 10.82 18.21
N PRO A 343 -13.00 11.42 19.18
CA PRO A 343 -13.93 12.54 19.00
C PRO A 343 -13.42 13.82 18.27
N LYS A 344 -12.14 13.92 17.93
CA LYS A 344 -11.57 14.91 17.00
C LYS A 344 -11.92 14.69 15.52
N GLY A 345 -12.37 13.51 15.10
CA GLY A 345 -12.88 13.24 13.74
C GLY A 345 -14.11 14.09 13.35
N ARG A 346 -14.83 14.65 14.33
CA ARG A 346 -15.91 15.63 14.10
C ARG A 346 -15.45 16.92 13.44
N VAL A 347 -14.20 17.32 13.63
CA VAL A 347 -13.65 18.55 13.01
C VAL A 347 -13.50 18.36 11.50
N LEU A 348 -13.11 17.16 11.06
CA LEU A 348 -13.02 16.80 9.64
C LEU A 348 -14.41 16.74 9.00
N LYS A 349 -15.42 16.19 9.70
CA LYS A 349 -16.82 16.21 9.27
C LYS A 349 -17.35 17.64 9.04
N GLN A 350 -16.99 18.59 9.89
CA GLN A 350 -17.41 19.99 9.75
C GLN A 350 -16.66 20.72 8.62
N LYS A 351 -15.39 20.38 8.36
CA LYS A 351 -14.59 20.98 7.28
C LYS A 351 -14.95 20.43 5.90
N ALA A 352 -15.22 19.12 5.78
CA ALA A 352 -15.65 18.50 4.53
C ALA A 352 -17.05 18.99 4.11
N ALA A 353 -17.99 19.12 5.06
CA ALA A 353 -19.31 19.68 4.78
C ALA A 353 -19.28 21.16 4.35
N ALA A 354 -18.26 21.91 4.77
CA ALA A 354 -18.11 23.33 4.40
C ALA A 354 -17.50 23.56 3.00
N GLY A 355 -16.97 22.51 2.36
CA GLY A 355 -16.35 22.59 1.03
C GLY A 355 -17.31 22.37 -0.15
N HIS A 356 -18.58 22.07 0.11
CA HIS A 356 -19.59 21.82 -0.93
C HIS A 356 -20.41 23.04 -1.35
N ASP A 357 -20.24 24.18 -0.69
CA ASP A 357 -21.01 25.42 -0.94
C ASP A 357 -20.21 26.55 -1.63
N SER A 358 -19.14 26.24 -2.36
CA SER A 358 -18.39 27.26 -3.15
C SER A 358 -18.08 26.83 -4.58
#